data_AF-A0A7W9KNC8-F1
#
_entry.id   AF-A0A7W9KNC8-F1
#
_cell.length_a   1.000
_cell.length_b   1.000
_cell.length_c   1.000
_cell.angle_alpha   90.00
_cell.angle_beta   90.00
_cell.angle_gamma   90.00
#
_symmetry.space_group_name_H-M   'P 1'
#
loop_
_entity.id
_entity.type
_entity.pdbx_description
1 polymer ?
#
loop_
_entity_poly.entity_id
_entity_poly.type
_entity_poly.pdbx_seq_one_letter_code
_entity_poly.pdbx_strand_id
1 'polypeptide(L)'
;MKLPVRWPVVIVVGVVLATVGLVGGYWDRVDHSAANARHAAAVAELRADDVEVRVHGVNELEQVTKQSPGDQPVITTELSAFIRSAAGARNCRDHQVGRDVQAALSVLTRRRPTSDQDAVIDLHGTCLRKAEMAAINLVHANLAGADLGGANLRWAVLDGADLSGANLGGADLSYAHAVDANLTRVNLDGANVVGINTNYSR
;
A
#
# COMPACT_ATOMS: atom_id res chain seq x y z
N MET A 1 -18.46 -66.14 35.72
CA MET A 1 -18.83 -66.84 34.48
C MET A 1 -18.83 -65.84 33.33
N LYS A 2 -18.06 -66.09 32.27
CA LYS A 2 -18.11 -65.40 30.96
C LYS A 2 -19.26 -66.01 30.13
N LEU A 3 -20.06 -65.24 29.38
CA LEU A 3 -20.06 -65.02 27.89
C LEU A 3 -21.51 -64.59 27.48
N PRO A 4 -21.86 -64.16 26.22
CA PRO A 4 -21.19 -63.26 25.25
C PRO A 4 -22.12 -62.24 24.50
N VAL A 5 -21.51 -61.19 23.91
CA VAL A 5 -21.72 -60.50 22.59
C VAL A 5 -23.13 -60.05 22.09
N ARG A 6 -23.26 -58.75 21.71
CA ARG A 6 -23.64 -58.24 20.35
C ARG A 6 -23.77 -56.69 20.31
N TRP A 7 -23.12 -56.02 19.36
CA TRP A 7 -23.36 -54.61 18.99
C TRP A 7 -24.56 -54.49 18.03
N PRO A 8 -25.22 -53.31 17.97
CA PRO A 8 -25.19 -52.59 16.69
C PRO A 8 -25.06 -51.06 16.81
N VAL A 9 -24.54 -50.50 15.71
CA VAL A 9 -24.44 -49.08 15.33
C VAL A 9 -25.85 -48.44 15.23
N VAL A 10 -26.12 -47.33 15.92
CA VAL A 10 -27.08 -46.28 15.49
C VAL A 10 -26.67 -44.91 16.05
N ILE A 11 -26.41 -43.98 15.13
CA ILE A 11 -26.27 -42.53 15.28
C ILE A 11 -27.62 -41.93 15.68
N VAL A 12 -27.66 -40.82 16.44
CA VAL A 12 -28.51 -39.62 16.23
C VAL A 12 -28.88 -38.91 17.55
N VAL A 13 -28.29 -37.71 17.69
CA VAL A 13 -28.88 -36.46 18.21
C VAL A 13 -29.20 -36.34 19.70
N GLY A 14 -28.44 -35.47 20.37
CA GLY A 14 -28.79 -35.05 21.73
C GLY A 14 -27.90 -34.01 22.41
N VAL A 15 -26.96 -33.33 21.72
CA VAL A 15 -26.29 -32.12 22.26
C VAL A 15 -25.99 -31.13 21.12
N VAL A 16 -27.05 -30.67 20.46
CA VAL A 16 -27.01 -29.46 19.63
C VAL A 16 -28.08 -28.56 20.22
N LEU A 17 -27.67 -27.46 20.86
CA LEU A 17 -28.44 -26.19 21.06
C LEU A 17 -27.83 -25.24 22.13
N ALA A 18 -26.52 -25.29 22.41
CA ALA A 18 -25.86 -24.23 23.20
C ALA A 18 -24.43 -23.87 22.72
N THR A 19 -23.92 -24.46 21.64
CA THR A 19 -22.55 -24.22 21.16
C THR A 19 -22.47 -23.47 19.83
N VAL A 20 -23.54 -23.36 19.05
CA VAL A 20 -23.48 -22.72 17.71
C VAL A 20 -23.21 -21.20 17.81
N GLY A 21 -23.69 -20.53 18.86
CA GLY A 21 -23.38 -19.10 19.09
C GLY A 21 -21.98 -18.85 19.67
N LEU A 22 -21.40 -19.79 20.40
CA LEU A 22 -20.06 -19.66 20.99
C LEU A 22 -18.95 -20.10 20.02
N VAL A 23 -19.23 -21.05 19.13
CA VAL A 23 -18.26 -21.54 18.14
C VAL A 23 -18.09 -20.51 17.01
N GLY A 24 -19.16 -19.86 16.55
CA GLY A 24 -19.06 -18.76 15.58
C GLY A 24 -18.20 -17.60 16.07
N GLY A 25 -18.42 -17.13 17.30
CA GLY A 25 -17.62 -16.07 17.92
C GLY A 25 -16.24 -16.49 18.44
N TYR A 26 -15.93 -17.79 18.47
CA TYR A 26 -14.61 -18.32 18.83
C TYR A 26 -13.68 -18.38 17.61
N TRP A 27 -14.16 -18.92 16.49
CA TRP A 27 -13.40 -18.93 15.24
C TRP A 27 -13.22 -17.51 14.67
N ASP A 28 -14.25 -16.65 14.74
CA ASP A 28 -14.11 -15.24 14.36
C ASP A 28 -13.04 -14.52 15.21
N ARG A 29 -13.01 -14.73 16.54
CA ARG A 29 -11.98 -14.13 17.40
C ARG A 29 -10.58 -14.66 17.13
N VAL A 30 -10.44 -15.94 16.83
CA VAL A 30 -9.15 -16.56 16.51
C VAL A 30 -8.63 -16.07 15.15
N ASP A 31 -9.48 -16.01 14.12
CA ASP A 31 -9.09 -15.53 12.79
C ASP A 31 -8.70 -14.05 12.80
N HIS A 32 -9.45 -13.18 13.50
CA HIS A 32 -9.08 -11.77 13.67
C HIS A 32 -7.80 -11.61 14.48
N SER A 33 -7.55 -12.46 15.49
CA SER A 33 -6.31 -12.40 16.29
C SER A 33 -5.07 -12.77 15.49
N ALA A 34 -5.18 -13.75 14.58
CA ALA A 34 -4.09 -14.20 13.74
C ALA A 34 -3.79 -13.21 12.61
N ALA A 35 -4.83 -12.64 11.99
CA ALA A 35 -4.67 -11.58 10.97
C ALA A 35 -4.00 -10.34 11.58
N ASN A 36 -4.46 -9.88 12.75
CA ASN A 36 -3.87 -8.74 13.45
C ASN A 36 -2.41 -9.00 13.86
N ALA A 37 -2.07 -10.22 14.28
CA ALA A 37 -0.70 -10.59 14.62
C ALA A 37 0.22 -10.58 13.39
N ARG A 38 -0.25 -11.05 12.23
CA ARG A 38 0.50 -11.00 10.96
C ARG A 38 0.76 -9.57 10.51
N HIS A 39 -0.27 -8.72 10.56
CA HIS A 39 -0.15 -7.28 10.28
C HIS A 39 0.93 -6.64 11.17
N ALA A 40 0.82 -6.84 12.49
CA ALA A 40 1.77 -6.27 13.44
C ALA A 40 3.22 -6.74 13.22
N ALA A 41 3.41 -8.02 12.88
CA ALA A 41 4.71 -8.57 12.55
C ALA A 41 5.29 -7.94 11.28
N ALA A 42 4.48 -7.83 10.22
CA ALA A 42 4.88 -7.21 8.96
C ALA A 42 5.29 -5.73 9.14
N VAL A 43 4.54 -4.97 9.95
CA VAL A 43 4.88 -3.58 10.31
C VAL A 43 6.17 -3.47 11.12
N ALA A 44 6.47 -4.46 11.96
CA ALA A 44 7.74 -4.50 12.68
C ALA A 44 8.93 -4.74 11.73
N GLU A 45 8.75 -5.62 10.74
CA GLU A 45 9.76 -5.90 9.71
C GLU A 45 10.11 -4.68 8.87
N LEU A 46 9.17 -3.76 8.62
CA LEU A 46 9.45 -2.49 7.92
C LEU A 46 10.52 -1.61 8.60
N ARG A 47 10.79 -1.85 9.89
CA ARG A 47 11.81 -1.13 10.67
C ARG A 47 13.15 -1.85 10.72
N ALA A 48 13.27 -3.03 10.10
CA ALA A 48 14.51 -3.78 10.08
C ALA A 48 15.60 -3.05 9.29
N ASP A 49 16.85 -3.20 9.69
CA ASP A 49 18.00 -2.65 8.94
C ASP A 49 18.21 -3.39 7.60
N ASP A 50 17.83 -4.66 7.54
CA ASP A 50 17.95 -5.52 6.36
C ASP A 50 16.84 -5.24 5.33
N VAL A 51 17.23 -4.89 4.10
CA VAL A 51 16.32 -4.63 2.98
C VAL A 51 15.42 -5.82 2.66
N GLU A 52 15.93 -7.06 2.72
CA GLU A 52 15.13 -8.25 2.40
C GLU A 52 14.03 -8.47 3.43
N VAL A 53 14.32 -8.20 4.70
CA VAL A 53 13.32 -8.28 5.78
C VAL A 53 12.24 -7.22 5.56
N ARG A 54 12.61 -5.98 5.17
CA ARG A 54 11.62 -4.94 4.84
C ARG A 54 10.76 -5.32 3.63
N VAL A 55 11.36 -5.87 2.58
CA VAL A 55 10.63 -6.37 1.39
C VAL A 55 9.64 -7.47 1.77
N HIS A 56 10.04 -8.40 2.65
CA HIS A 56 9.15 -9.43 3.18
C HIS A 56 7.95 -8.79 3.90
N GLY A 57 8.19 -7.85 4.81
CA GLY A 57 7.12 -7.14 5.52
C GLY A 57 6.15 -6.40 4.58
N VAL A 58 6.66 -5.75 3.53
CA VAL A 58 5.82 -5.12 2.50
C VAL A 58 4.94 -6.15 1.77
N ASN A 59 5.50 -7.30 1.40
CA ASN A 59 4.76 -8.34 0.71
C ASN A 59 3.67 -8.96 1.61
N GLU A 60 3.96 -9.14 2.90
CA GLU A 60 2.98 -9.61 3.87
C GLU A 60 1.82 -8.61 4.01
N LEU A 61 2.10 -7.31 4.09
CA LEU A 61 1.06 -6.27 4.09
C LEU A 61 0.21 -6.30 2.80
N GLU A 62 0.81 -6.57 1.65
CA GLU A 62 0.04 -6.77 0.41
C GLU A 62 -0.91 -7.97 0.52
N GLN A 63 -0.47 -9.08 1.13
CA GLN A 63 -1.33 -10.25 1.34
C GLN A 63 -2.47 -9.96 2.32
N VAL A 64 -2.20 -9.22 3.41
CA VAL A 64 -3.24 -8.79 4.36
C VAL A 64 -4.30 -7.95 3.63
N THR A 65 -3.87 -7.00 2.80
CA THR A 65 -4.80 -6.15 2.02
C THR A 65 -5.70 -6.98 1.08
N LYS A 66 -5.16 -8.04 0.49
CA LYS A 66 -5.92 -8.95 -0.40
C LYS A 66 -6.95 -9.79 0.36
N GLN A 67 -6.64 -10.19 1.59
CA GLN A 67 -7.52 -11.00 2.44
C GLN A 67 -8.58 -10.14 3.14
N SER A 68 -8.22 -8.92 3.52
CA SER A 68 -9.07 -7.97 4.25
C SER A 68 -9.01 -6.59 3.59
N PRO A 69 -9.88 -6.31 2.60
CA PRO A 69 -9.94 -5.00 1.95
C PRO A 69 -10.27 -3.85 2.90
N GLY A 70 -10.84 -4.14 4.08
CA GLY A 70 -11.14 -3.15 5.13
C GLY A 70 -9.90 -2.59 5.81
N ASP A 71 -8.78 -3.32 5.78
CA ASP A 71 -7.50 -2.90 6.38
C ASP A 71 -6.65 -2.04 5.43
N GLN A 72 -7.07 -1.91 4.16
CA GLN A 72 -6.34 -1.15 3.15
C GLN A 72 -6.04 0.30 3.57
N PRO A 73 -6.93 1.09 4.20
CA PRO A 73 -6.61 2.45 4.63
C PRO A 73 -5.43 2.52 5.60
N VAL A 74 -5.38 1.58 6.56
CA VAL A 74 -4.30 1.49 7.56
C VAL A 74 -3.00 1.11 6.87
N ILE A 75 -3.03 0.10 5.99
CA ILE A 75 -1.86 -0.37 5.25
C ILE A 75 -1.32 0.72 4.31
N THR A 76 -2.18 1.45 3.61
CA THR A 76 -1.81 2.60 2.77
C THR A 76 -1.08 3.66 3.59
N THR A 77 -1.57 3.95 4.79
CA THR A 77 -0.94 4.92 5.72
C THR A 77 0.43 4.42 6.20
N GLU A 78 0.52 3.15 6.57
CA GLU A 78 1.77 2.54 7.04
C GLU A 78 2.83 2.47 5.95
N LEU A 79 2.46 2.08 4.72
CA LEU A 79 3.36 2.07 3.58
C LEU A 79 3.84 3.48 3.23
N SER A 80 2.95 4.48 3.29
CA SER A 80 3.33 5.89 3.08
C SER A 80 4.32 6.37 4.14
N ALA A 81 4.09 6.03 5.42
CA ALA A 81 5.01 6.35 6.50
C ALA A 81 6.36 5.63 6.35
N PHE A 82 6.34 4.37 5.93
CA PHE A 82 7.54 3.60 5.64
C PHE A 82 8.36 4.24 4.51
N ILE A 83 7.72 4.57 3.37
CA ILE A 83 8.39 5.24 2.25
C ILE A 83 9.01 6.56 2.70
N ARG A 84 8.31 7.38 3.50
CA ARG A 84 8.87 8.62 4.04
C ARG A 84 10.10 8.41 4.91
N SER A 85 10.10 7.35 5.73
CA SER A 85 11.24 7.01 6.58
C SER A 85 12.43 6.50 5.75
N ALA A 86 12.18 5.61 4.79
CA ALA A 86 13.22 4.94 4.00
C ALA A 86 13.79 5.82 2.88
N ALA A 87 12.98 6.74 2.34
CA ALA A 87 13.33 7.61 1.22
C ALA A 87 13.34 9.09 1.60
N GLY A 88 13.78 9.48 2.80
CA GLY A 88 13.85 10.90 3.16
C GLY A 88 14.85 11.74 2.32
N ALA A 89 14.59 13.04 2.15
CA ALA A 89 15.37 13.99 1.34
C ALA A 89 16.91 13.99 1.56
N ARG A 90 17.38 13.56 2.74
CA ARG A 90 18.82 13.53 3.07
C ARG A 90 19.63 12.60 2.15
N ASN A 91 18.97 11.64 1.49
CA ASN A 91 19.62 10.61 0.70
C ASN A 91 19.61 10.87 -0.82
N CYS A 92 19.19 12.05 -1.30
CA CYS A 92 18.86 12.24 -2.73
C CYS A 92 19.99 12.36 -3.74
N ARG A 93 21.23 12.68 -3.33
CA ARG A 93 22.23 13.17 -4.28
C ARG A 93 22.69 12.14 -5.32
N ASP A 94 22.59 10.84 -5.02
CA ASP A 94 23.04 9.75 -5.91
C ASP A 94 22.16 8.48 -5.85
N HIS A 95 20.97 8.55 -5.23
CA HIS A 95 20.21 7.36 -4.86
C HIS A 95 19.01 7.11 -5.79
N GLN A 96 19.00 5.95 -6.45
CA GLN A 96 17.78 5.38 -7.01
C GLN A 96 16.96 4.75 -5.89
N VAL A 97 15.64 4.68 -6.06
CA VAL A 97 14.73 4.02 -5.12
C VAL A 97 15.22 2.61 -4.75
N GLY A 98 15.33 2.34 -3.43
CA GLY A 98 15.66 1.03 -2.88
C GLY A 98 14.59 -0.02 -3.20
N ARG A 99 14.97 -1.32 -3.16
CA ARG A 99 14.07 -2.43 -3.51
C ARG A 99 12.81 -2.50 -2.63
N ASP A 100 12.97 -2.22 -1.35
CA ASP A 100 11.93 -2.12 -0.34
C ASP A 100 10.96 -0.97 -0.60
N VAL A 101 11.48 0.23 -0.90
CA VAL A 101 10.65 1.39 -1.25
C VAL A 101 9.90 1.14 -2.57
N GLN A 102 10.58 0.57 -3.58
CA GLN A 102 9.94 0.22 -4.84
C GLN A 102 8.88 -0.89 -4.66
N ALA A 103 9.10 -1.84 -3.75
CA ALA A 103 8.09 -2.83 -3.40
C ALA A 103 6.85 -2.15 -2.79
N ALA A 104 7.03 -1.22 -1.84
CA ALA A 104 5.93 -0.50 -1.21
C ALA A 104 5.14 0.33 -2.24
N LEU A 105 5.83 1.06 -3.13
CA LEU A 105 5.21 1.77 -4.24
C LEU A 105 4.41 0.82 -5.16
N SER A 106 4.94 -0.37 -5.42
CA SER A 106 4.25 -1.36 -6.26
C SER A 106 2.96 -1.89 -5.61
N VAL A 107 2.94 -2.03 -4.29
CA VAL A 107 1.72 -2.35 -3.53
C VAL A 107 0.72 -1.20 -3.65
N LEU A 108 1.16 0.05 -3.46
CA LEU A 108 0.31 1.22 -3.63
C LEU A 108 -0.24 1.35 -5.05
N THR A 109 0.52 0.97 -6.09
CA THR A 109 0.06 0.96 -7.49
C THR A 109 -1.03 -0.08 -7.75
N ARG A 110 -0.95 -1.26 -7.11
CA ARG A 110 -1.90 -2.37 -7.33
C ARG A 110 -3.13 -2.33 -6.43
N ARG A 111 -3.16 -1.47 -5.41
CA ARG A 111 -4.28 -1.36 -4.48
C ARG A 111 -5.57 -0.91 -5.20
N ARG A 112 -6.72 -1.07 -4.56
CA ARG A 112 -8.01 -0.57 -5.08
C ARG A 112 -8.29 0.82 -4.51
N PRO A 113 -8.19 1.92 -5.27
CA PRO A 113 -8.33 3.26 -4.69
C PRO A 113 -9.69 3.51 -4.00
N THR A 114 -10.76 2.84 -4.47
CA THR A 114 -12.09 2.91 -3.84
C THR A 114 -12.15 2.32 -2.43
N SER A 115 -11.12 1.58 -2.01
CA SER A 115 -10.98 0.97 -0.68
C SER A 115 -10.12 1.80 0.27
N ASP A 116 -9.53 2.92 -0.17
CA ASP A 116 -8.70 3.78 0.68
C ASP A 116 -9.52 4.59 1.70
N GLN A 117 -10.82 4.76 1.48
CA GLN A 117 -11.70 5.58 2.32
C GLN A 117 -11.15 7.01 2.48
N ASP A 118 -10.70 7.38 3.68
CA ASP A 118 -10.10 8.66 4.04
C ASP A 118 -8.56 8.63 4.09
N ALA A 119 -7.93 7.48 3.81
CA ALA A 119 -6.48 7.39 3.78
C ALA A 119 -5.89 8.21 2.64
N VAL A 120 -5.05 9.19 3.00
CA VAL A 120 -4.28 10.00 2.07
C VAL A 120 -2.86 9.45 1.99
N ILE A 121 -2.36 9.28 0.77
CA ILE A 121 -0.95 8.97 0.55
C ILE A 121 -0.11 10.23 0.82
N ASP A 122 0.77 10.14 1.81
CA ASP A 122 1.69 11.22 2.17
C ASP A 122 3.14 10.82 1.89
N LEU A 123 3.72 11.45 0.87
CA LEU A 123 5.06 11.23 0.35
C LEU A 123 5.85 12.54 0.24
N HIS A 124 5.49 13.57 1.02
CA HIS A 124 6.18 14.86 0.98
C HIS A 124 7.67 14.72 1.30
N GLY A 125 8.50 15.53 0.63
CA GLY A 125 9.94 15.60 0.85
C GLY A 125 10.68 14.27 0.67
N THR A 126 10.07 13.30 -0.02
CA THR A 126 10.71 12.01 -0.30
C THR A 126 11.63 12.07 -1.50
N CYS A 127 12.57 11.13 -1.55
CA CYS A 127 13.47 10.91 -2.66
C CYS A 127 13.05 9.69 -3.46
N LEU A 128 12.31 9.93 -4.53
CA LEU A 128 11.71 8.92 -5.39
C LEU A 128 12.27 9.03 -6.82
N ARG A 129 13.55 9.42 -6.94
CA ARG A 129 14.23 9.54 -8.24
C ARG A 129 14.23 8.21 -8.96
N LYS A 130 13.79 8.22 -10.23
CA LYS A 130 13.65 7.03 -11.08
C LYS A 130 12.74 5.94 -10.49
N ALA A 131 11.78 6.31 -9.65
CA ALA A 131 10.76 5.39 -9.17
C ALA A 131 9.91 4.87 -10.34
N GLU A 132 9.56 3.59 -10.32
CA GLU A 132 8.59 3.00 -11.24
C GLU A 132 7.19 3.09 -10.63
N MET A 133 6.40 4.05 -11.10
CA MET A 133 5.08 4.41 -10.55
C MET A 133 4.03 4.56 -11.66
N ALA A 134 4.21 3.87 -12.79
CA ALA A 134 3.26 3.90 -13.89
C ALA A 134 1.86 3.46 -13.42
N ALA A 135 0.84 4.21 -13.83
CA ALA A 135 -0.56 4.01 -13.47
C ALA A 135 -0.88 4.07 -11.96
N ILE A 136 0.03 4.59 -11.12
CA ILE A 136 -0.27 4.76 -9.70
C ILE A 136 -1.43 5.75 -9.52
N ASN A 137 -2.34 5.45 -8.58
CA ASN A 137 -3.36 6.39 -8.15
C ASN A 137 -2.90 7.13 -6.88
N LEU A 138 -2.70 8.43 -7.03
CA LEU A 138 -2.25 9.40 -6.03
C LEU A 138 -3.23 10.58 -5.95
N VAL A 139 -4.53 10.31 -6.15
CA VAL A 139 -5.58 11.33 -5.98
C VAL A 139 -5.49 11.94 -4.59
N HIS A 140 -5.45 13.27 -4.51
CA HIS A 140 -5.29 14.05 -3.28
C HIS A 140 -4.02 13.74 -2.46
N ALA A 141 -3.03 13.05 -3.03
CA ALA A 141 -1.80 12.72 -2.33
C ALA A 141 -0.96 13.98 -2.03
N ASN A 142 -0.19 13.94 -0.95
CA ASN A 142 0.80 14.96 -0.64
C ASN A 142 2.18 14.52 -1.17
N LEU A 143 2.67 15.21 -2.19
CA LEU A 143 3.97 15.03 -2.83
C LEU A 143 4.82 16.32 -2.72
N ALA A 144 4.45 17.24 -1.83
CA ALA A 144 5.09 18.55 -1.72
C ALA A 144 6.59 18.39 -1.46
N GLY A 145 7.41 19.05 -2.29
CA GLY A 145 8.88 19.00 -2.21
C GLY A 145 9.52 17.63 -2.48
N ALA A 146 8.78 16.63 -2.96
CA ALA A 146 9.37 15.34 -3.31
C ALA A 146 10.30 15.45 -4.53
N ASP A 147 11.40 14.69 -4.54
CA ASP A 147 12.28 14.54 -5.70
C ASP A 147 11.91 13.28 -6.48
N LEU A 148 11.13 13.47 -7.55
CA LEU A 148 10.67 12.47 -8.51
C LEU A 148 11.49 12.52 -9.81
N GLY A 149 12.73 13.04 -9.77
CA GLY A 149 13.56 13.20 -10.96
C GLY A 149 13.76 11.89 -11.72
N GLY A 150 13.36 11.85 -12.99
CA GLY A 150 13.41 10.66 -13.84
C GLY A 150 12.41 9.56 -13.50
N ALA A 151 11.44 9.79 -12.61
CA ALA A 151 10.42 8.80 -12.27
C ALA A 151 9.51 8.49 -13.47
N ASN A 152 9.02 7.24 -13.53
CA ASN A 152 8.02 6.81 -14.50
C ASN A 152 6.63 6.98 -13.87
N LEU A 153 5.92 8.03 -14.27
CA LEU A 153 4.56 8.39 -13.85
C LEU A 153 3.57 8.31 -15.03
N ARG A 154 3.88 7.52 -16.06
CA ARG A 154 2.99 7.32 -17.21
C ARG A 154 1.63 6.86 -16.73
N TRP A 155 0.56 7.48 -17.22
CA TRP A 155 -0.82 7.16 -16.83
C TRP A 155 -1.14 7.32 -15.33
N ALA A 156 -0.27 7.96 -14.54
CA ALA A 156 -0.54 8.20 -13.13
C ALA A 156 -1.77 9.10 -12.95
N VAL A 157 -2.52 8.89 -11.87
CA VAL A 157 -3.65 9.74 -11.49
C VAL A 157 -3.24 10.59 -10.30
N LEU A 158 -2.98 11.87 -10.54
CA LEU A 158 -2.51 12.89 -9.60
C LEU A 158 -3.59 13.96 -9.36
N ASP A 159 -4.85 13.65 -9.64
CA ASP A 159 -5.93 14.64 -9.54
C ASP A 159 -6.02 15.18 -8.09
N GLY A 160 -5.98 16.51 -7.97
CA GLY A 160 -5.98 17.22 -6.68
C GLY A 160 -4.75 16.96 -5.80
N ALA A 161 -3.68 16.32 -6.29
CA ALA A 161 -2.46 16.09 -5.53
C ALA A 161 -1.67 17.38 -5.28
N ASP A 162 -1.01 17.50 -4.13
CA ASP A 162 -0.08 18.59 -3.85
C ASP A 162 1.33 18.23 -4.30
N LEU A 163 1.77 18.80 -5.42
CA LEU A 163 3.12 18.65 -5.96
C LEU A 163 3.97 19.91 -5.70
N SER A 164 3.54 20.83 -4.84
CA SER A 164 4.21 22.13 -4.71
C SER A 164 5.70 21.99 -4.38
N GLY A 165 6.54 22.63 -5.18
CA GLY A 165 8.00 22.56 -5.06
C GLY A 165 8.63 21.20 -5.36
N ALA A 166 7.88 20.21 -5.89
CA ALA A 166 8.43 18.92 -6.27
C ALA A 166 9.39 19.03 -7.47
N ASN A 167 10.37 18.13 -7.53
CA ASN A 167 11.26 18.01 -8.68
C ASN A 167 10.84 16.83 -9.56
N LEU A 168 10.34 17.10 -10.76
CA LEU A 168 9.96 16.13 -11.77
C LEU A 168 10.92 16.16 -12.99
N GLY A 169 12.12 16.74 -12.84
CA GLY A 169 13.07 16.86 -13.94
C GLY A 169 13.39 15.51 -14.59
N GLY A 170 13.18 15.39 -15.90
CA GLY A 170 13.36 14.16 -16.67
C GLY A 170 12.33 13.05 -16.41
N ALA A 171 11.30 13.27 -15.58
CA ALA A 171 10.26 12.29 -15.32
C ALA A 171 9.37 12.08 -16.55
N ASP A 172 8.76 10.90 -16.67
CA ASP A 172 7.76 10.63 -17.70
C ASP A 172 6.35 10.68 -17.10
N LEU A 173 5.61 11.76 -17.40
CA LEU A 173 4.21 11.95 -17.04
C LEU A 173 3.29 11.80 -18.25
N SER A 174 3.72 11.09 -19.30
CA SER A 174 2.89 10.97 -20.50
C SER A 174 1.54 10.32 -20.17
N TYR A 175 0.48 10.98 -20.62
CA TYR A 175 -0.91 10.61 -20.37
C TYR A 175 -1.31 10.55 -18.88
N ALA A 176 -0.57 11.20 -17.99
CA ALA A 176 -0.98 11.34 -16.60
C ALA A 176 -2.18 12.29 -16.46
N HIS A 177 -3.02 12.04 -15.46
CA HIS A 177 -4.09 12.94 -15.03
C HIS A 177 -3.58 13.78 -13.87
N ALA A 178 -3.69 15.10 -13.96
CA ALA A 178 -3.28 16.04 -12.92
C ALA A 178 -4.25 17.24 -12.89
N VAL A 179 -5.55 16.95 -13.01
CA VAL A 179 -6.65 17.91 -12.86
C VAL A 179 -6.63 18.42 -11.42
N ASP A 180 -6.74 19.73 -11.22
CA ASP A 180 -6.67 20.39 -9.89
C ASP A 180 -5.38 20.11 -9.07
N ALA A 181 -4.35 19.50 -9.64
CA ALA A 181 -3.09 19.30 -8.95
C ALA A 181 -2.37 20.64 -8.69
N ASN A 182 -1.77 20.79 -7.51
CA ASN A 182 -0.97 21.96 -7.18
C ASN A 182 0.44 21.81 -7.78
N LEU A 183 0.65 22.39 -8.96
CA LEU A 183 1.93 22.38 -9.67
C LEU A 183 2.80 23.62 -9.38
N THR A 184 2.51 24.35 -8.30
CA THR A 184 3.24 25.58 -7.94
C THR A 184 4.72 25.28 -7.70
N ARG A 185 5.61 25.96 -8.44
CA ARG A 185 7.09 25.81 -8.36
C ARG A 185 7.58 24.38 -8.63
N VAL A 186 6.83 23.57 -9.36
CA VAL A 186 7.33 22.26 -9.82
C VAL A 186 8.43 22.47 -10.86
N ASN A 187 9.51 21.70 -10.74
CA ASN A 187 10.52 21.60 -11.80
C ASN A 187 10.11 20.50 -12.81
N LEU A 188 9.87 20.87 -14.06
CA LEU A 188 9.54 19.95 -15.17
C LEU A 188 10.66 19.89 -16.24
N ASP A 189 11.87 20.36 -15.93
CA ASP A 189 12.96 20.40 -16.90
C ASP A 189 13.24 19.01 -17.50
N GLY A 190 13.05 18.90 -18.82
CA GLY A 190 13.22 17.64 -19.54
C GLY A 190 12.16 16.56 -19.26
N ALA A 191 11.10 16.87 -18.51
CA ALA A 191 10.01 15.94 -18.27
C ALA A 191 9.19 15.70 -19.55
N ASN A 192 8.77 14.45 -19.77
CA ASN A 192 7.82 14.12 -20.82
C ASN A 192 6.39 14.35 -20.31
N VAL A 193 5.73 15.39 -20.81
CA VAL A 193 4.36 15.78 -20.44
C VAL A 193 3.36 15.59 -21.58
N VAL A 194 3.70 14.77 -22.58
CA VAL A 194 2.81 14.49 -23.72
C VAL A 194 1.48 13.93 -23.24
N GLY A 195 0.38 14.58 -23.63
CA GLY A 195 -0.98 14.12 -23.29
C GLY A 195 -1.33 14.24 -21.81
N ILE A 196 -0.54 14.95 -21.00
CA ILE A 196 -0.91 15.22 -19.61
C ILE A 196 -2.24 15.99 -19.59
N ASN A 197 -3.18 15.52 -18.78
CA ASN A 197 -4.46 16.21 -18.58
C ASN A 197 -4.35 17.14 -17.36
N THR A 198 -4.46 18.44 -17.59
CA THR A 198 -4.47 19.48 -16.54
C THR A 198 -5.55 20.51 -16.83
N ASN A 199 -5.97 21.25 -15.80
CA ASN A 199 -6.93 22.36 -15.95
C ASN A 199 -6.40 23.58 -16.72
N TYR A 200 -5.11 23.54 -17.11
CA TYR A 200 -4.46 24.59 -17.89
C TYR A 200 -4.10 24.13 -19.31
N SER A 201 -4.78 23.08 -19.80
CA SER A 201 -4.64 22.63 -21.20
C SER A 201 -4.96 23.79 -22.15
N ARG A 202 -3.95 24.23 -22.91
CA ARG A 202 -4.06 25.21 -23.99
C ARG A 202 -4.39 24.51 -25.31
#